data_AF-A0A9N8DPK2-F1
#
_entry.id   AF-A0A9N8DPK2-F1
#
_cell.length_a   1.000
_cell.length_b   1.000
_cell.length_c   1.000
_cell.angle_alpha   90.00
_cell.angle_beta   90.00
_cell.angle_gamma   90.00
#
_symmetry.space_group_name_H-M   'P 1'
#
loop_
_entity.id
_entity.type
_entity.pdbx_description
1 polymer ?
#
loop_
_entity_poly.entity_id
_entity_poly.type
_entity_poly.pdbx_seq_one_letter_code
_entity_poly.pdbx_strand_id
1 'polypeptide(L)'
;MASKVQTAIATASVLHDLESGQLPNLANERRENEWFPQFGIVTLLTLALGAVSITFNILSILFVGTSVVYVAGIVAILVAPIVMKNQMEMEDKGGLRRVHNRLRENVNVLSSENTKLCGHVNDLVKQVKSLKHVEEELGTIAQENEQDVETLVKLVKENGEITKAITKATKAQAVAQIVDVFLDSDRDESSSLDEKEIQMLSYRLGNLHGIQVNQELFQQKAKEDSSMPGILAILHASFKADVEPDDKVFVIFEEDESGENAEDESPENGEDEYAEQKEDESGEKEGYGSPEMAEVGSPEEAEDEAAKQEED
;
A
#
# COMPACT_ATOMS: atom_id res chain seq x y z
N MET A 1 -10.45 -9.06 26.59
CA MET A 1 -10.00 -7.89 25.81
C MET A 1 -8.49 -7.78 25.71
N ALA A 2 -7.72 -8.13 26.75
CA ALA A 2 -6.24 -8.11 26.72
C ALA A 2 -5.60 -8.95 25.59
N SER A 3 -6.18 -10.10 25.21
CA SER A 3 -5.63 -10.94 24.13
C SER A 3 -5.81 -10.36 22.72
N LYS A 4 -6.85 -9.54 22.47
CA LYS A 4 -7.08 -8.92 21.16
C LYS A 4 -6.14 -7.74 20.91
N VAL A 5 -5.78 -7.03 21.99
CA VAL A 5 -4.81 -5.93 21.94
C VAL A 5 -3.40 -6.48 21.69
N GLN A 6 -3.05 -7.62 22.29
CA GLN A 6 -1.76 -8.27 22.03
C GLN A 6 -1.64 -8.82 20.61
N THR A 7 -2.72 -9.35 20.01
CA THR A 7 -2.68 -9.75 18.60
C THR A 7 -2.64 -8.54 17.65
N ALA A 8 -3.29 -7.43 17.98
CA ALA A 8 -3.24 -6.22 17.16
C ALA A 8 -1.84 -5.56 17.17
N ILE A 9 -1.17 -5.55 18.32
CA ILE A 9 0.20 -5.03 18.46
C ILE A 9 1.20 -5.93 17.72
N ALA A 10 1.01 -7.26 17.77
CA ALA A 10 1.87 -8.19 17.03
C ALA A 10 1.68 -8.10 15.50
N THR A 11 0.48 -7.76 15.01
CA THR A 11 0.26 -7.54 13.58
C THR A 11 0.79 -6.19 13.08
N ALA A 12 0.80 -5.16 13.93
CA ALA A 12 1.33 -3.85 13.56
C ALA A 12 2.87 -3.85 13.44
N SER A 13 3.59 -4.58 14.31
CA SER A 13 5.05 -4.66 14.22
C SER A 13 5.54 -5.40 12.96
N VAL A 14 4.76 -6.37 12.46
CA VAL A 14 5.09 -7.12 11.24
C VAL A 14 4.90 -6.27 9.98
N LEU A 15 3.96 -5.32 10.00
CA LEU A 15 3.71 -4.41 8.87
C LEU A 15 4.81 -3.36 8.73
N HIS A 16 5.33 -2.85 9.84
CA HIS A 16 6.45 -1.89 9.84
C HIS A 16 7.77 -2.50 9.32
N ASP A 17 8.00 -3.80 9.54
CA ASP A 17 9.19 -4.50 9.04
C ASP A 17 9.12 -4.82 7.53
N LEU A 18 7.93 -4.82 6.91
CA LEU A 18 7.74 -5.06 5.48
C LEU A 18 8.09 -3.85 4.61
N GLU A 19 8.03 -2.65 5.18
CA GLU A 19 8.21 -1.38 4.47
C GLU A 19 9.67 -0.92 4.38
N SER A 20 10.52 -1.36 5.32
CA SER A 20 11.92 -0.90 5.41
C SER A 20 12.88 -1.50 4.38
N GLY A 21 12.44 -2.45 3.54
CA GLY A 21 13.30 -3.14 2.55
C GLY A 21 14.48 -3.93 3.14
N GLN A 22 14.68 -3.87 4.46
CA GLN A 22 15.51 -4.78 5.21
C GLN A 22 14.74 -6.08 5.34
N LEU A 23 15.04 -7.04 4.46
CA LEU A 23 14.67 -8.42 4.71
C LEU A 23 15.06 -8.73 6.15
N PRO A 24 14.10 -9.04 7.05
CA PRO A 24 14.41 -9.30 8.43
C PRO A 24 15.48 -10.39 8.43
N ASN A 25 16.58 -10.12 9.13
CA ASN A 25 17.67 -11.06 9.31
C ASN A 25 17.18 -12.21 10.20
N LEU A 26 16.24 -13.00 9.68
CA LEU A 26 15.71 -14.24 10.27
C LEU A 26 16.75 -15.36 10.24
N ALA A 27 18.01 -15.05 9.92
CA ALA A 27 19.10 -16.02 9.95
C ALA A 27 19.67 -16.23 11.37
N ASN A 28 19.32 -15.41 12.37
CA ASN A 28 19.98 -15.48 13.67
C ASN A 28 19.09 -15.57 14.92
N GLU A 29 17.79 -15.86 14.77
CA GLU A 29 16.96 -16.35 15.89
C GLU A 29 16.88 -17.88 15.81
N ARG A 30 18.05 -18.51 15.74
CA ARG A 30 18.21 -19.95 15.88
C ARG A 30 17.93 -20.31 17.34
N ARG A 31 16.68 -20.66 17.60
CA ARG A 31 16.19 -21.50 18.69
C ARG A 31 17.31 -22.33 19.34
N GLU A 32 17.77 -21.92 20.53
CA GLU A 32 18.70 -22.73 21.33
C GLU A 32 17.99 -23.83 22.15
N ASN A 33 16.66 -23.94 22.14
CA ASN A 33 15.93 -24.78 23.09
C ASN A 33 15.09 -25.93 22.51
N GLU A 34 15.43 -26.48 21.35
CA GLU A 34 14.94 -27.82 20.94
C GLU A 34 16.07 -28.65 20.32
N TRP A 35 17.02 -29.11 21.14
CA TRP A 35 18.06 -30.09 20.76
C TRP A 35 17.49 -31.51 20.50
N PHE A 36 16.16 -31.67 20.54
CA PHE A 36 15.50 -32.88 20.08
C PHE A 36 14.93 -32.62 18.68
N PRO A 37 15.62 -33.05 17.61
CA PRO A 37 15.02 -33.06 16.29
C PRO A 37 13.67 -33.77 16.38
N GLN A 38 12.61 -33.08 15.95
CA GLN A 38 11.28 -33.65 15.82
C GLN A 38 11.31 -34.67 14.67
N PHE A 39 11.86 -35.84 14.97
CA PHE A 39 11.91 -36.96 14.05
C PHE A 39 10.47 -37.35 13.73
N GLY A 40 10.07 -37.19 12.46
CA GLY A 40 8.77 -37.65 11.99
C GLY A 40 8.55 -39.13 12.35
N ILE A 41 7.30 -39.53 12.55
CA ILE A 41 6.94 -40.91 12.97
C ILE A 41 7.62 -41.96 12.08
N VAL A 42 7.81 -41.65 10.79
CA VAL A 42 8.49 -42.52 9.82
C VAL A 42 9.97 -42.72 10.18
N THR A 43 10.70 -41.68 10.57
CA THR A 43 12.13 -41.82 10.93
C THR A 43 12.32 -42.54 12.26
N LEU A 44 11.38 -42.36 13.20
CA LEU A 44 11.37 -43.12 14.44
C LEU A 44 11.10 -44.61 14.18
N LEU A 45 10.15 -44.94 13.30
CA LEU A 45 9.85 -46.31 12.90
C LEU A 45 11.03 -46.97 12.16
N THR A 46 11.70 -46.27 11.24
CA THR A 46 12.86 -46.83 10.54
C THR A 46 14.05 -47.03 11.48
N LEU A 47 14.27 -46.13 12.44
CA LEU A 47 15.32 -46.27 13.45
C LEU A 47 15.03 -47.46 14.38
N ALA A 48 13.77 -47.63 14.80
CA ALA A 48 13.34 -48.78 15.59
C ALA A 48 13.54 -50.11 14.83
N LEU A 49 13.13 -50.17 13.56
CA LEU A 49 13.37 -51.33 12.68
C LEU A 49 14.88 -51.61 12.50
N GLY A 50 15.69 -50.57 12.36
CA GLY A 50 17.15 -50.68 12.30
C GLY A 50 17.74 -51.28 13.59
N ALA A 51 17.30 -50.80 14.76
CA ALA A 51 17.74 -51.32 16.06
C ALA A 51 17.33 -52.80 16.24
N VAL A 52 16.12 -53.16 15.84
CA VAL A 52 15.65 -54.55 15.86
C VAL A 52 16.48 -55.43 14.91
N SER A 53 16.84 -54.92 13.72
CA SER A 53 17.71 -55.65 12.79
C SER A 53 19.11 -55.89 13.35
N ILE A 54 19.72 -54.89 13.99
CA ILE A 54 21.06 -55.00 14.60
C ILE A 54 21.05 -56.04 15.72
N THR A 55 20.04 -56.00 16.60
CA THR A 55 19.91 -56.97 17.70
C THR A 55 19.71 -58.40 17.17
N PHE A 56 18.91 -58.58 16.12
CA PHE A 56 18.73 -59.88 15.47
C PHE A 56 20.01 -60.39 14.80
N ASN A 57 20.81 -59.50 14.20
CA ASN A 57 22.09 -59.84 13.58
C ASN A 57 23.11 -60.34 14.61
N ILE A 58 23.22 -59.64 15.75
CA ILE A 58 24.08 -60.06 16.87
C ILE A 58 23.65 -61.44 17.40
N LEU A 59 22.34 -61.68 17.52
CA LEU A 59 21.80 -62.97 17.99
C LEU A 59 22.11 -64.11 17.00
N SER A 60 22.04 -63.85 15.70
CA SER A 60 22.37 -64.80 14.63
C SER A 60 23.85 -65.20 14.65
N ILE A 61 24.75 -64.24 14.91
CA ILE A 61 26.20 -64.48 15.04
C ILE A 61 26.50 -65.48 16.17
N LEU A 62 25.79 -65.37 17.31
CA LEU A 62 26.02 -66.25 18.46
C LEU A 62 25.55 -67.69 18.22
N PHE A 63 24.56 -67.91 17.36
CA PHE A 63 23.96 -69.23 17.15
C PHE A 63 24.52 -70.02 15.98
N VAL A 64 24.89 -69.37 14.87
CA VAL A 64 25.12 -70.07 13.59
C VAL A 64 26.61 -70.31 13.29
N GLY A 65 27.53 -69.55 13.89
CA GLY A 65 28.98 -69.83 13.84
C GLY A 65 29.62 -69.88 12.44
N THR A 66 28.93 -69.41 11.39
CA THR A 66 29.42 -69.45 10.01
C THR A 66 30.09 -68.15 9.59
N SER A 67 31.23 -68.25 8.89
CA SER A 67 32.07 -67.13 8.48
C SER A 67 31.34 -66.10 7.60
N VAL A 68 30.33 -66.54 6.84
CA VAL A 68 29.57 -65.73 5.88
C VAL A 68 28.72 -64.66 6.60
N VAL A 69 28.23 -64.94 7.80
CA VAL A 69 27.37 -64.01 8.57
C VAL A 69 28.17 -62.79 9.04
N TYR A 70 29.44 -62.97 9.41
CA TYR A 70 30.31 -61.87 9.82
C TYR A 70 30.55 -60.86 8.70
N VAL A 71 30.77 -61.33 7.47
CA VAL A 71 30.99 -60.45 6.31
C VAL A 71 29.74 -59.66 5.98
N ALA A 72 28.56 -60.30 5.99
CA ALA A 72 27.29 -59.63 5.74
C ALA A 72 26.95 -58.57 6.81
N GLY A 73 27.25 -58.84 8.09
CA GLY A 73 27.05 -57.89 9.19
C GLY A 73 27.90 -56.63 9.05
N ILE A 74 29.18 -56.77 8.69
CA ILE A 74 30.09 -55.62 8.51
C ILE A 74 29.62 -54.74 7.35
N VAL A 75 29.19 -55.33 6.23
CA VAL A 75 28.67 -54.58 5.07
C VAL A 75 27.41 -53.80 5.44
N ALA A 76 26.49 -54.39 6.22
CA ALA A 76 25.28 -53.71 6.66
C ALA A 76 25.58 -52.48 7.54
N ILE A 77 26.55 -52.58 8.45
CA ILE A 77 26.98 -51.46 9.31
C ILE A 77 27.57 -50.31 8.47
N LEU A 78 28.29 -50.62 7.39
CA LEU A 78 28.89 -49.61 6.51
C LEU A 78 27.88 -48.91 5.60
N VAL A 79 26.79 -49.58 5.21
CA VAL A 79 25.76 -48.99 4.34
C VAL A 79 24.88 -48.00 5.10
N ALA A 80 24.63 -48.22 6.39
CA ALA A 80 23.80 -47.36 7.23
C ALA A 80 24.21 -45.86 7.21
N PRO A 81 25.48 -45.46 7.44
CA PRO A 81 25.88 -44.05 7.41
C PRO A 81 25.78 -43.42 6.02
N ILE A 82 25.99 -44.20 4.95
CA ILE A 82 25.91 -43.70 3.56
C ILE A 82 24.45 -43.31 3.24
N VAL A 83 23.50 -44.18 3.59
CA VAL A 83 22.08 -43.91 3.39
C VAL A 83 21.61 -42.73 4.24
N MET A 84 22.06 -42.65 5.50
CA MET A 84 21.72 -41.54 6.40
C MET A 84 22.21 -40.19 5.84
N LYS A 85 23.43 -40.14 5.29
CA LYS A 85 23.95 -38.93 4.61
C LYS A 85 23.08 -38.52 3.43
N ASN A 86 22.71 -39.47 2.56
CA ASN A 86 21.87 -39.20 1.40
C ASN A 86 20.45 -38.75 1.81
N GLN A 87 19.94 -39.26 2.93
CA GLN A 87 18.62 -38.89 3.44
C GLN A 87 18.61 -37.45 4.00
N MET A 88 19.68 -37.03 4.67
CA MET A 88 19.85 -35.64 5.11
C MET A 88 19.90 -34.66 3.93
N GLU A 89 20.56 -35.02 2.83
CA GLU A 89 20.59 -34.18 1.61
C GLU A 89 19.21 -34.08 0.92
N MET A 90 18.30 -35.02 1.14
CA MET A 90 16.95 -34.95 0.59
C MET A 90 15.99 -34.12 1.44
N GLU A 91 16.24 -33.97 2.74
CA GLU A 91 15.43 -33.16 3.64
C GLU A 91 15.54 -31.65 3.29
N ASP A 92 16.68 -31.24 2.73
CA ASP A 92 16.89 -29.88 2.21
C ASP A 92 16.04 -29.54 0.96
N LYS A 93 15.45 -30.55 0.29
CA LYS A 93 14.52 -30.32 -0.83
C LYS A 93 13.20 -29.67 -0.39
N GLY A 94 12.89 -29.68 0.92
CA GLY A 94 11.83 -28.85 1.49
C GLY A 94 12.08 -27.35 1.30
N GLY A 95 13.34 -26.93 1.24
CA GLY A 95 13.76 -25.57 0.93
C GLY A 95 13.35 -25.15 -0.48
N LEU A 96 13.45 -26.03 -1.47
CA LEU A 96 13.12 -25.70 -2.87
C LEU A 96 11.63 -25.41 -3.06
N ARG A 97 10.74 -26.13 -2.35
CA ARG A 97 9.30 -25.81 -2.35
C ARG A 97 9.00 -24.45 -1.73
N ARG A 98 9.70 -24.08 -0.65
CA ARG A 98 9.56 -22.75 -0.05
C ARG A 98 10.06 -21.64 -0.98
N VAL A 99 11.22 -21.85 -1.62
CA VAL A 99 11.76 -20.91 -2.62
C VAL A 99 10.82 -20.77 -3.80
N HIS A 100 10.26 -21.88 -4.30
CA HIS A 100 9.30 -21.85 -5.40
C HIS A 100 8.00 -21.10 -5.02
N ASN A 101 7.47 -21.32 -3.81
CA ASN A 101 6.30 -20.59 -3.34
C ASN A 101 6.59 -19.09 -3.18
N ARG A 102 7.74 -18.73 -2.62
CA ARG A 102 8.19 -17.32 -2.54
C ARG A 102 8.35 -16.70 -3.93
N LEU A 103 8.87 -17.46 -4.90
CA LEU A 103 9.01 -16.98 -6.27
C LEU A 103 7.64 -16.71 -6.91
N ARG A 104 6.65 -17.59 -6.69
CA ARG A 104 5.26 -17.35 -7.16
C ARG A 104 4.64 -16.12 -6.52
N GLU A 105 4.86 -15.93 -5.22
CA GLU A 105 4.39 -14.75 -4.49
C GLU A 105 5.00 -13.47 -5.07
N ASN A 106 6.33 -13.44 -5.26
CA ASN A 106 7.03 -12.30 -5.87
C ASN A 106 6.54 -12.01 -7.30
N VAL A 107 6.29 -13.04 -8.12
CA VAL A 107 5.75 -12.86 -9.48
C VAL A 107 4.34 -12.27 -9.43
N ASN A 108 3.50 -12.70 -8.50
CA ASN A 108 2.15 -12.15 -8.34
C ASN A 108 2.19 -10.68 -7.88
N VAL A 109 3.10 -10.32 -6.97
CA VAL A 109 3.32 -8.93 -6.53
C VAL A 109 3.78 -8.08 -7.71
N LEU A 110 4.82 -8.51 -8.44
CA LEU A 110 5.31 -7.80 -9.62
C LEU A 110 4.24 -7.61 -10.70
N SER A 111 3.40 -8.64 -10.91
CA SER A 111 2.29 -8.56 -11.86
C SER A 111 1.22 -7.56 -11.41
N SER A 112 0.95 -7.49 -10.11
CA SER A 112 0.02 -6.52 -9.53
C SER A 112 0.55 -5.10 -9.69
N GLU A 113 1.83 -4.87 -9.38
CA GLU A 113 2.51 -3.59 -9.55
C GLU A 113 2.54 -3.14 -11.02
N ASN A 114 2.82 -4.05 -11.95
CA ASN A 114 2.82 -3.73 -13.38
C ASN A 114 1.41 -3.35 -13.87
N THR A 115 0.37 -4.00 -13.33
CA THR A 115 -1.03 -3.64 -13.61
C THR A 115 -1.37 -2.24 -13.09
N LYS A 116 -0.93 -1.89 -11.87
CA LYS A 116 -1.10 -0.54 -11.30
C LYS A 116 -0.38 0.51 -12.14
N LEU A 117 0.86 0.24 -12.54
CA LEU A 117 1.66 1.15 -13.37
C LEU A 117 1.01 1.38 -14.74
N CYS A 118 0.47 0.33 -15.36
CA CYS A 118 -0.31 0.45 -16.59
C CYS A 118 -1.57 1.30 -16.40
N GLY A 119 -2.24 1.19 -15.24
CA GLY A 119 -3.32 2.07 -14.83
C GLY A 119 -2.90 3.54 -14.80
N HIS A 120 -1.80 3.86 -14.11
CA HIS A 120 -1.28 5.24 -14.03
C HIS A 120 -0.89 5.79 -15.40
N VAL A 121 -0.27 4.99 -16.28
CA VAL A 121 0.05 5.40 -17.65
C VAL A 121 -1.23 5.70 -18.43
N ASN A 122 -2.28 4.88 -18.30
CA ASN A 122 -3.56 5.14 -18.95
C ASN A 122 -4.24 6.43 -18.44
N ASP A 123 -4.16 6.70 -17.14
CA ASP A 123 -4.73 7.93 -16.58
C ASP A 123 -3.93 9.18 -16.99
N LEU A 124 -2.60 9.10 -17.07
CA LEU A 124 -1.76 10.13 -17.67
C LEU A 124 -2.14 10.38 -19.14
N VAL A 125 -2.38 9.33 -19.93
CA VAL A 125 -2.83 9.47 -21.32
C VAL A 125 -4.20 10.15 -21.40
N LYS A 126 -5.14 9.84 -20.49
CA LYS A 126 -6.43 10.54 -20.42
C LYS A 126 -6.26 12.02 -20.07
N GLN A 127 -5.41 12.35 -19.10
CA GLN A 127 -5.12 13.74 -18.72
C GLN A 127 -4.48 14.54 -19.86
N VAL A 128 -3.56 13.92 -20.62
CA VAL A 128 -2.97 14.55 -21.81
C VAL A 128 -4.04 14.79 -22.89
N LYS A 129 -4.96 13.84 -23.09
CA LYS A 129 -6.09 14.02 -24.02
C LYS A 129 -7.03 15.13 -23.58
N SER A 130 -7.36 15.22 -22.29
CA SER A 130 -8.21 16.31 -21.78
C SER A 130 -7.52 17.66 -21.89
N LEU A 131 -6.21 17.75 -21.63
CA LEU A 131 -5.43 18.98 -21.83
C LEU A 131 -5.43 19.42 -23.30
N LYS A 132 -5.29 18.47 -24.22
CA LYS A 132 -5.37 18.76 -25.66
C LYS A 132 -6.76 19.26 -26.07
N HIS A 133 -7.81 18.69 -25.50
CA HIS A 133 -9.18 19.15 -25.76
C HIS A 133 -9.40 20.58 -25.24
N VAL A 134 -8.93 20.88 -24.02
CA VAL A 134 -8.97 22.24 -23.46
C VAL A 134 -8.14 23.21 -24.30
N GLU A 135 -6.99 22.79 -24.87
CA GLU A 135 -6.20 23.61 -25.79
C GLU A 135 -6.96 23.91 -27.09
N GLU A 136 -7.66 22.92 -27.66
CA GLU A 136 -8.52 23.10 -28.84
C GLU A 136 -9.71 24.03 -28.56
N GLU A 137 -10.35 23.89 -27.40
CA GLU A 137 -11.44 24.77 -26.95
C GLU A 137 -10.95 26.21 -26.72
N LEU A 138 -9.83 26.39 -26.02
CA LEU A 138 -9.22 27.71 -25.82
C LEU A 138 -8.79 28.33 -27.15
N GLY A 139 -8.30 27.52 -28.10
CA GLY A 139 -7.99 27.97 -29.46
C GLY A 139 -9.24 28.49 -30.19
N THR A 140 -10.37 27.79 -30.04
CA THR A 140 -11.66 28.20 -30.63
C THR A 140 -12.18 29.49 -30.00
N ILE A 141 -12.16 29.60 -28.67
CA ILE A 141 -12.61 30.79 -27.93
C ILE A 141 -11.74 32.02 -28.26
N ALA A 142 -10.43 31.84 -28.38
CA ALA A 142 -9.52 32.92 -28.74
C ALA A 142 -9.72 33.37 -30.20
N GLN A 143 -10.03 32.43 -31.11
CA GLN A 143 -10.42 32.77 -32.48
C GLN A 143 -11.76 33.54 -32.54
N GLU A 144 -12.71 33.23 -31.65
CA GLU A 144 -14.00 33.93 -31.55
C GLU A 144 -13.90 35.34 -30.93
N ASN A 145 -12.96 35.57 -30.01
CA ASN A 145 -12.85 36.84 -29.27
C ASN A 145 -11.85 37.85 -29.87
N GLU A 146 -11.26 37.58 -31.03
CA GLU A 146 -10.16 38.37 -31.62
C GLU A 146 -9.00 38.66 -30.63
N GLN A 147 -8.89 37.87 -29.56
CA GLN A 147 -7.78 37.96 -28.61
C GLN A 147 -6.71 36.96 -29.02
N ASP A 148 -5.46 37.42 -29.04
CA ASP A 148 -4.31 36.58 -29.37
C ASP A 148 -4.28 35.36 -28.44
N VAL A 149 -4.46 34.16 -29.00
CA VAL A 149 -4.35 32.86 -28.31
C VAL A 149 -3.05 32.82 -27.48
N GLU A 150 -2.00 33.43 -28.02
CA GLU A 150 -0.69 33.56 -27.37
C GLU A 150 -0.77 34.31 -26.03
N THR A 151 -1.63 35.33 -25.93
CA THR A 151 -1.85 36.08 -24.69
C THR A 151 -2.55 35.24 -23.63
N LEU A 152 -3.53 34.43 -24.03
CA LEU A 152 -4.26 33.54 -23.12
C LEU A 152 -3.35 32.44 -22.56
N VAL A 153 -2.55 31.80 -23.43
CA VAL A 153 -1.55 30.81 -23.01
C VAL A 153 -0.53 31.43 -22.06
N LYS A 154 -0.12 32.67 -22.31
CA LYS A 154 0.78 33.41 -21.41
C LYS A 154 0.14 33.65 -20.04
N LEU A 155 -1.12 34.08 -19.99
CA LEU A 155 -1.85 34.30 -18.74
C LEU A 155 -2.02 33.00 -17.92
N VAL A 156 -2.32 31.87 -18.56
CA VAL A 156 -2.41 30.58 -17.85
C VAL A 156 -1.06 30.16 -17.27
N LYS A 157 0.04 30.40 -18.00
CA LYS A 157 1.40 30.15 -17.49
C LYS A 157 1.74 31.06 -16.31
N GLU A 158 1.43 32.35 -16.41
CA GLU A 158 1.63 33.33 -15.33
C GLU A 158 0.81 32.95 -14.09
N ASN A 159 -0.46 32.58 -14.26
CA ASN A 159 -1.30 32.08 -13.17
C ASN A 159 -0.71 30.82 -12.53
N GLY A 160 -0.21 29.87 -13.33
CA GLY A 160 0.45 28.68 -12.81
C GLY A 160 1.73 28.98 -12.01
N GLU A 161 2.48 30.01 -12.39
CA GLU A 161 3.64 30.50 -11.61
C GLU A 161 3.22 31.19 -10.31
N ILE A 162 2.15 31.99 -10.35
CA ILE A 162 1.57 32.65 -9.18
C ILE A 162 1.06 31.61 -8.18
N THR A 163 0.30 30.59 -8.62
CA THR A 163 -0.17 29.50 -7.74
C THR A 163 1.01 28.78 -7.08
N LYS A 164 2.08 28.46 -7.82
CA LYS A 164 3.29 27.87 -7.23
C LYS A 164 3.95 28.77 -6.18
N ALA A 165 3.96 30.08 -6.42
CA ALA A 165 4.49 31.04 -5.46
C ALA A 165 3.62 31.12 -4.20
N ILE A 166 2.29 31.10 -4.35
CA ILE A 166 1.32 31.06 -3.24
C ILE A 166 1.51 29.78 -2.44
N THR A 167 1.49 28.59 -3.06
CA THR A 167 1.71 27.31 -2.37
C THR A 167 3.04 27.30 -1.61
N LYS A 168 4.11 27.89 -2.18
CA LYS A 168 5.40 28.02 -1.49
C LYS A 168 5.32 28.96 -0.28
N ALA A 169 4.61 30.08 -0.40
CA ALA A 169 4.40 31.03 0.69
C ALA A 169 3.56 30.40 1.81
N THR A 170 2.47 29.70 1.47
CA THR A 170 1.61 28.98 2.42
C THR A 170 2.39 27.89 3.16
N LYS A 171 3.23 27.12 2.45
CA LYS A 171 4.12 26.14 3.10
C LYS A 171 5.12 26.79 4.06
N ALA A 172 5.74 27.90 3.66
CA ALA A 172 6.65 28.64 4.54
C ALA A 172 5.94 29.20 5.77
N GLN A 173 4.71 29.71 5.60
CA GLN A 173 3.87 30.19 6.69
C GLN A 173 3.47 29.05 7.64
N ALA A 174 3.06 27.90 7.12
CA ALA A 174 2.74 26.72 7.93
C ALA A 174 3.97 26.25 8.74
N VAL A 175 5.15 26.20 8.12
CA VAL A 175 6.40 25.89 8.81
C VAL A 175 6.68 26.89 9.93
N ALA A 176 6.54 28.19 9.66
CA ALA A 176 6.75 29.22 10.67
C ALA A 176 5.78 29.07 11.85
N GLN A 177 4.49 28.89 11.59
CA GLN A 177 3.49 28.66 12.64
C GLN A 177 3.78 27.42 13.48
N ILE A 178 4.20 26.32 12.85
CA ILE A 178 4.57 25.09 13.57
C ILE A 178 5.79 25.33 14.46
N VAL A 179 6.80 26.06 13.96
CA VAL A 179 7.99 26.45 14.74
C VAL A 179 7.62 27.36 15.90
N ASP A 180 6.74 28.34 15.69
CA ASP A 180 6.27 29.23 16.76
C ASP A 180 5.54 28.45 17.86
N VAL A 181 4.62 27.56 17.48
CA VAL A 181 3.91 26.69 18.44
C VAL A 181 4.88 25.76 19.17
N PHE A 182 5.94 25.28 18.50
CA PHE A 182 6.98 24.49 19.12
C PHE A 182 7.77 25.30 20.17
N LEU A 183 8.23 26.50 19.81
CA LEU A 183 8.96 27.39 20.72
C LEU A 183 8.09 27.82 21.92
N ASP A 184 6.79 28.02 21.72
CA ASP A 184 5.82 28.30 22.79
C ASP A 184 5.52 27.08 23.68
N SER A 185 5.89 25.88 23.24
CA SER A 185 5.67 24.62 23.96
C SER A 185 6.89 24.20 24.76
N ASP A 186 8.10 24.52 24.31
CA ASP A 186 9.35 24.37 25.05
C ASP A 186 9.43 25.43 26.17
N ARG A 187 9.04 25.04 27.40
CA ARG A 187 9.01 25.95 28.54
C ARG A 187 10.33 26.06 29.28
N ASP A 188 11.19 25.07 29.13
CA ASP A 188 12.42 24.93 29.91
C ASP A 188 13.68 25.23 29.09
N GLU A 189 13.52 25.61 27.82
CA GLU A 189 14.60 25.92 26.87
C GLU A 189 15.56 24.73 26.67
N SER A 190 15.10 23.51 26.94
CA SER A 190 15.93 22.31 26.86
C SER A 190 16.15 21.85 25.41
N SER A 191 15.43 22.43 24.44
CA SER A 191 15.44 22.01 23.02
C SER A 191 15.00 20.55 22.80
N SER A 192 14.44 19.91 23.83
CA SER A 192 13.92 18.54 23.82
C SER A 192 12.56 18.52 24.49
N LEU A 193 11.57 17.89 23.88
CA LEU A 193 10.23 17.87 24.45
C LEU A 193 10.00 16.63 25.33
N ASP A 194 9.46 16.87 26.52
CA ASP A 194 8.93 15.81 27.37
C ASP A 194 7.61 15.24 26.79
N GLU A 195 7.23 14.02 27.17
CA GLU A 195 5.98 13.38 26.72
C GLU A 195 4.73 14.26 26.91
N LYS A 196 4.68 15.01 28.01
CA LYS A 196 3.57 15.94 28.30
C LYS A 196 3.56 17.14 27.35
N GLU A 197 4.74 17.63 26.97
CA GLU A 197 4.91 18.74 26.04
C GLU A 197 4.61 18.29 24.62
N ILE A 198 5.00 17.07 24.23
CA ILE A 198 4.60 16.45 22.96
C ILE A 198 3.08 16.33 22.85
N GLN A 199 2.41 15.88 23.91
CA GLN A 199 0.94 15.81 23.93
C GLN A 199 0.30 17.20 23.80
N MET A 200 0.78 18.19 24.57
CA MET A 200 0.30 19.57 24.49
C MET A 200 0.54 20.17 23.09
N LEU A 201 1.72 19.93 22.52
CA LEU A 201 2.11 20.35 21.19
C LEU A 201 1.17 19.73 20.15
N SER A 202 0.91 18.41 20.23
CA SER A 202 -0.01 17.74 19.30
C SER A 202 -1.43 18.33 19.33
N TYR A 203 -1.91 18.74 20.51
CA TYR A 203 -3.20 19.40 20.65
C TYR A 203 -3.20 20.82 20.05
N ARG A 204 -2.14 21.60 20.30
CA ARG A 204 -1.99 22.94 19.73
C ARG A 204 -1.88 22.92 18.21
N LEU A 205 -1.10 21.99 17.68
CA LEU A 205 -0.94 21.77 16.24
C LEU A 205 -2.25 21.36 15.58
N GLY A 206 -3.06 20.52 16.24
CA GLY A 206 -4.39 20.14 15.74
C GLY A 206 -5.41 21.28 15.69
N ASN A 207 -5.13 22.41 16.35
CA ASN A 207 -5.98 23.60 16.34
C ASN A 207 -5.47 24.70 15.39
N LEU A 208 -4.39 24.45 14.61
CA LEU A 208 -3.92 25.39 13.61
C LEU A 208 -4.85 25.39 12.39
N HIS A 209 -5.29 26.56 11.95
CA HIS A 209 -6.11 26.71 10.75
C HIS A 209 -5.29 26.32 9.50
N GLY A 210 -5.89 25.53 8.60
CA GLY A 210 -5.27 25.12 7.34
C GLY A 210 -4.27 23.97 7.42
N ILE A 211 -4.04 23.37 8.60
CA ILE A 211 -3.11 22.25 8.78
C ILE A 211 -3.83 21.10 9.48
N GLN A 212 -3.94 19.96 8.80
CA GLN A 212 -4.35 18.71 9.43
C GLN A 212 -3.13 17.96 9.93
N VAL A 213 -3.18 17.55 11.20
CA VAL A 213 -2.11 16.79 11.82
C VAL A 213 -2.62 15.41 12.19
N ASN A 214 -1.95 14.38 11.69
CA ASN A 214 -2.15 13.02 12.18
C ASN A 214 -1.48 12.91 13.55
N GLN A 215 -2.27 13.11 14.61
CA GLN A 215 -1.78 13.16 15.99
C GLN A 215 -1.07 11.87 16.42
N GLU A 216 -1.55 10.71 15.98
CA GLU A 216 -0.99 9.41 16.35
C GLU A 216 0.39 9.22 15.72
N LEU A 217 0.51 9.45 14.40
CA LEU A 217 1.79 9.37 13.70
C LEU A 217 2.79 10.43 14.19
N PHE A 218 2.31 11.64 14.47
CA PHE A 218 3.14 12.70 15.04
C PHE A 218 3.71 12.28 16.40
N GLN A 219 2.86 11.81 17.32
CA GLN A 219 3.30 11.37 18.65
C GLN A 219 4.25 10.18 18.58
N GLN A 220 4.04 9.24 17.65
CA GLN A 220 4.94 8.12 17.44
C GLN A 220 6.32 8.60 16.98
N LYS A 221 6.39 9.43 15.94
CA LYS A 221 7.68 9.93 15.42
C LYS A 221 8.37 10.90 16.39
N ALA A 222 7.60 11.71 17.13
CA ALA A 222 8.15 12.60 18.16
C ALA A 222 8.69 11.85 19.39
N LYS A 223 8.23 10.62 19.66
CA LYS A 223 8.81 9.74 20.69
C LYS A 223 10.17 9.16 20.29
N GLU A 224 10.39 8.95 19.00
CA GLU A 224 11.66 8.47 18.46
C GLU A 224 12.71 9.58 18.49
N ASP A 225 12.33 10.79 18.10
CA ASP A 225 13.19 11.98 18.12
C ASP A 225 12.42 13.20 18.65
N SER A 226 12.55 13.44 19.96
CA SER A 226 11.91 14.57 20.64
C SER A 226 12.71 15.88 20.54
N SER A 227 13.83 15.88 19.80
CA SER A 227 14.63 17.07 19.60
C SER A 227 13.99 18.01 18.56
N MET A 228 14.21 19.32 18.71
CA MET A 228 13.75 20.30 17.72
C MET A 228 14.20 19.96 16.28
N PRO A 229 15.47 19.56 16.02
CA PRO A 229 15.88 19.13 14.68
C PRO A 229 15.12 17.90 14.17
N GLY A 230 14.79 16.96 15.05
CA GLY A 230 13.99 15.78 14.73
C GLY A 230 12.59 16.13 14.25
N ILE A 231 11.91 17.02 14.99
CA ILE A 231 10.58 17.49 14.63
C ILE A 231 10.59 18.30 13.32
N LEU A 232 11.62 19.12 13.10
CA LEU A 232 11.82 19.80 11.83
C LEU A 232 12.11 18.82 10.68
N ALA A 233 12.78 17.70 10.94
CA ALA A 233 13.00 16.66 9.94
C ALA A 233 11.69 15.95 9.58
N ILE A 234 10.82 15.67 10.57
CA ILE A 234 9.48 15.11 10.34
C ILE A 234 8.61 16.07 9.50
N LEU A 235 8.69 17.36 9.83
CA LEU A 235 8.00 18.42 9.09
C LEU A 235 8.48 18.49 7.64
N HIS A 236 9.80 18.52 7.44
CA HIS A 236 10.40 18.56 6.11
C HIS A 236 10.10 17.29 5.31
N ALA A 237 10.08 16.12 5.94
CA ALA A 237 9.69 14.86 5.30
C ALA A 237 8.23 14.90 4.82
N SER A 238 7.32 15.47 5.63
CA SER A 238 5.90 15.57 5.29
C SER A 238 5.63 16.49 4.08
N PHE A 239 6.50 17.47 3.83
CA PHE A 239 6.38 18.36 2.67
C PHE A 239 7.03 17.86 1.37
N LYS A 240 7.74 16.74 1.41
CA LYS A 240 8.28 16.12 0.20
C LYS A 240 7.15 15.47 -0.61
N ALA A 241 7.18 15.66 -1.93
CA ALA A 241 6.13 15.16 -2.82
C ALA A 241 6.09 13.63 -2.97
N ASP A 242 7.15 12.93 -2.55
CA ASP A 242 7.40 11.51 -2.80
C ASP A 242 6.92 10.59 -1.67
N VAL A 243 6.21 11.13 -0.67
CA VAL A 243 5.71 10.36 0.47
C VAL A 243 4.24 9.98 0.21
N GLU A 244 3.89 8.72 0.49
CA GLU A 244 2.51 8.25 0.38
C GLU A 244 1.58 9.08 1.28
N PRO A 245 0.33 9.31 0.85
CA PRO A 245 -0.61 10.16 1.58
C PRO A 245 -0.88 9.67 3.01
N ASP A 246 -0.85 8.36 3.24
CA ASP A 246 -1.14 7.74 4.54
C ASP A 246 -0.01 7.98 5.57
N ASP A 247 1.22 8.24 5.11
CA ASP A 247 2.39 8.47 5.96
C ASP A 247 2.67 9.94 6.25
N LYS A 248 1.86 10.85 5.67
CA LYS A 248 2.01 12.29 5.87
C LYS A 248 1.48 12.67 7.24
N VAL A 249 2.40 13.13 8.09
CA VAL A 249 2.07 13.63 9.42
C VAL A 249 1.31 14.96 9.34
N PHE A 250 1.67 15.79 8.36
CA PHE A 250 1.06 17.09 8.12
C PHE A 250 0.46 17.13 6.71
N VAL A 251 -0.81 17.49 6.63
CA VAL A 251 -1.52 17.76 5.38
C VAL A 251 -1.97 19.21 5.42
N ILE A 252 -1.45 20.05 4.51
CA ILE A 252 -1.94 21.42 4.35
C ILE A 252 -3.15 21.33 3.42
N PHE A 253 -4.30 21.77 3.90
CA PHE A 253 -5.43 22.04 3.02
C PHE A 253 -5.16 23.39 2.35
N GLU A 254 -5.01 23.37 1.04
CA GLU A 254 -5.29 24.58 0.28
C GLU A 254 -6.80 24.75 0.43
N GLU A 255 -7.25 25.85 1.04
CA GLU A 255 -8.68 26.18 1.01
C GLU A 255 -9.03 26.29 -0.46
N ASP A 256 -9.63 25.23 -1.00
CA ASP A 256 -10.17 25.25 -2.35
C ASP A 256 -11.17 26.41 -2.33
N GLU A 257 -10.85 27.51 -3.02
CA GLU A 257 -11.73 28.66 -3.22
C GLU A 257 -13.05 28.30 -3.94
N SER A 258 -13.43 27.02 -3.98
CA SER A 258 -14.77 26.54 -4.32
C SER A 258 -15.82 26.87 -3.25
N GLY A 259 -15.50 27.75 -2.29
CA GLY A 259 -16.47 28.40 -1.43
C GLY A 259 -17.50 29.15 -2.28
N GLU A 260 -18.58 28.45 -2.61
CA GLU A 260 -19.92 28.96 -2.46
C GLU A 260 -20.11 30.40 -2.98
N ASN A 261 -20.46 30.50 -4.27
CA ASN A 261 -21.72 31.17 -4.60
C ASN A 261 -22.85 30.41 -3.87
N ALA A 262 -22.88 30.51 -2.53
CA ALA A 262 -24.11 30.38 -1.79
C ALA A 262 -24.89 31.62 -2.22
N GLU A 263 -25.67 31.44 -3.27
CA GLU A 263 -26.78 32.32 -3.58
C GLU A 263 -27.49 32.58 -2.26
N ASP A 264 -27.37 33.83 -1.83
CA ASP A 264 -28.19 34.47 -0.82
C ASP A 264 -29.64 34.43 -1.34
N GLU A 265 -30.25 33.24 -1.34
CA GLU A 265 -31.69 33.07 -1.27
C GLU A 265 -32.10 33.45 0.15
N SER A 266 -32.01 34.76 0.42
CA SER A 266 -32.86 35.39 1.41
C SER A 266 -34.29 34.93 1.10
N PRO A 267 -34.98 34.21 2.01
CA PRO A 267 -36.39 33.92 1.83
C PRO A 267 -37.12 35.26 1.90
N GLU A 268 -37.50 35.75 0.73
CA GLU A 268 -38.39 36.89 0.60
C GLU A 268 -39.71 36.50 1.29
N ASN A 269 -39.90 37.03 2.49
CA ASN A 269 -41.15 36.97 3.23
C ASN A 269 -42.26 37.63 2.38
N GLY A 270 -42.87 36.84 1.51
CA GLY A 270 -44.17 37.13 0.90
C GLY A 270 -45.26 36.55 1.77
N GLU A 271 -45.77 37.37 2.69
CA GLU A 271 -47.11 37.20 3.24
C GLU A 271 -48.11 37.29 2.07
N ASP A 272 -48.90 36.23 1.84
CA ASP A 272 -50.20 36.22 1.15
C ASP A 272 -50.77 34.79 1.39
N GLU A 273 -51.62 34.55 2.37
CA GLU A 273 -53.06 34.82 2.42
C GLU A 273 -53.88 34.11 1.31
N TYR A 274 -54.87 33.32 1.78
CA TYR A 274 -56.06 32.74 1.13
C TYR A 274 -56.10 31.27 0.66
N ALA A 275 -57.02 30.55 1.33
CA ALA A 275 -58.08 29.68 0.80
C ALA A 275 -57.67 28.32 0.18
N GLU A 276 -57.98 27.18 0.81
CA GLU A 276 -59.30 26.55 0.94
C GLU A 276 -59.73 25.75 -0.31
N GLN A 277 -59.95 24.44 -0.10
CA GLN A 277 -60.70 23.48 -0.94
C GLN A 277 -60.01 23.07 -2.27
N LYS A 278 -60.09 21.83 -2.79
CA LYS A 278 -61.06 20.74 -2.67
C LYS A 278 -60.48 19.49 -3.37
N GLU A 279 -60.92 18.33 -2.90
CA GLU A 279 -61.33 17.14 -3.67
C GLU A 279 -60.37 16.47 -4.69
N ASP A 280 -60.07 15.20 -4.39
CA ASP A 280 -60.27 14.02 -5.25
C ASP A 280 -60.14 14.22 -6.76
N GLU A 281 -59.15 13.57 -7.38
CA GLU A 281 -59.44 12.75 -8.56
C GLU A 281 -58.35 11.70 -8.83
N SER A 282 -58.80 10.45 -8.75
CA SER A 282 -58.21 9.26 -9.32
C SER A 282 -58.11 9.34 -10.85
N GLY A 283 -56.98 8.93 -11.41
CA GLY A 283 -56.81 8.60 -12.83
C GLY A 283 -55.39 8.08 -13.05
N GLU A 284 -55.14 6.78 -13.02
CA GLU A 284 -55.23 5.88 -14.19
C GLU A 284 -54.63 6.48 -15.47
N LYS A 285 -53.45 5.99 -15.84
CA LYS A 285 -53.01 5.64 -17.21
C LYS A 285 -51.55 5.17 -17.16
N GLU A 286 -51.33 3.86 -17.29
CA GLU A 286 -51.04 3.18 -18.56
C GLU A 286 -49.71 3.61 -19.22
N GLY A 287 -48.75 2.70 -19.15
CA GLY A 287 -48.18 2.10 -20.36
C GLY A 287 -47.22 2.93 -21.19
N TYR A 288 -45.93 2.84 -20.87
CA TYR A 288 -44.82 2.90 -21.84
C TYR A 288 -43.82 1.85 -21.37
N GLY A 289 -43.61 0.74 -22.06
CA GLY A 289 -43.16 0.67 -23.44
C GLY A 289 -41.69 0.25 -23.39
N SER A 290 -41.43 -1.04 -23.15
CA SER A 290 -40.06 -1.57 -23.12
C SER A 290 -39.40 -1.36 -24.49
N PRO A 291 -38.24 -0.69 -24.55
CA PRO A 291 -37.50 -0.60 -25.79
C PRO A 291 -36.91 -1.97 -26.15
N GLU A 292 -37.23 -2.38 -27.36
CA GLU A 292 -36.69 -3.50 -28.11
C GLU A 292 -35.16 -3.41 -28.14
N MET A 293 -34.49 -4.38 -27.52
CA MET A 293 -33.03 -4.48 -27.52
C MET A 293 -32.57 -4.87 -28.92
N ALA A 294 -32.00 -3.92 -29.65
CA ALA A 294 -31.33 -4.15 -30.92
C ALA A 294 -30.13 -5.10 -30.70
N GLU A 295 -30.11 -6.18 -31.47
CA GLU A 295 -28.95 -7.07 -31.66
C GLU A 295 -27.73 -6.24 -32.06
N VAL A 296 -26.75 -6.17 -31.16
CA VAL A 296 -25.39 -5.73 -31.48
C VAL A 296 -24.71 -6.89 -32.21
N GLY A 297 -24.59 -6.76 -33.53
CA GLY A 297 -23.77 -7.67 -34.35
C GLY A 297 -22.30 -7.61 -33.93
N SER A 298 -21.70 -8.78 -33.79
CA SER A 298 -20.27 -8.97 -33.51
C SER A 298 -19.40 -8.33 -34.60
N PRO A 299 -18.34 -7.58 -34.24
CA PRO A 299 -17.34 -7.13 -35.19
C PRO A 299 -16.24 -8.19 -35.32
N GLU A 300 -16.35 -9.08 -36.31
CA GLU A 300 -15.28 -10.06 -36.62
C GLU A 300 -14.91 -10.13 -38.11
N GLU A 301 -15.21 -9.09 -38.91
CA GLU A 301 -14.82 -9.06 -40.33
C GLU A 301 -14.46 -7.64 -40.77
N ALA A 302 -13.25 -7.16 -40.45
CA ALA A 302 -12.72 -5.91 -41.01
C ALA A 302 -11.18 -5.90 -41.17
N GLU A 303 -10.57 -7.08 -41.36
CA GLU A 303 -9.14 -7.19 -41.70
C GLU A 303 -8.96 -8.03 -42.97
N ASP A 304 -9.31 -7.51 -44.16
CA ASP A 304 -8.75 -8.08 -45.40
C ASP A 304 -8.74 -7.17 -46.66
N GLU A 305 -9.06 -5.87 -46.58
CA GLU A 305 -9.11 -5.02 -47.80
C GLU A 305 -8.00 -3.96 -47.94
N ALA A 306 -6.95 -3.96 -47.10
CA ALA A 306 -5.88 -2.95 -47.20
C ALA A 306 -4.68 -3.33 -48.12
N ALA A 307 -4.72 -4.45 -48.87
CA ALA A 307 -3.56 -4.96 -49.60
C ALA A 307 -3.58 -4.76 -51.14
N LYS A 308 -4.38 -3.83 -51.70
CA LYS A 308 -4.53 -3.70 -53.16
C LYS A 308 -4.36 -2.30 -53.78
N GLN A 309 -3.68 -1.36 -53.12
CA GLN A 309 -3.37 -0.06 -53.72
C GLN A 309 -1.89 0.33 -53.55
N GLU A 310 -0.98 -0.49 -54.09
CA GLU A 310 0.37 -0.04 -54.49
C GLU A 310 0.80 -0.83 -55.73
N GLU A 311 0.15 -0.60 -56.87
CA GLU A 311 0.68 -0.87 -58.21
C GLU A 311 -0.24 -0.19 -59.23
N ASP A 312 -0.03 1.11 -59.45
CA ASP A 312 -0.13 1.83 -60.74
C ASP A 312 0.19 3.33 -60.57
#